data_AF-A0A359F0F6-F1
#
_entry.id   AF-A0A359F0F6-F1
#
_cell.length_a   1.000
_cell.length_b   1.000
_cell.length_c   1.000
_cell.angle_alpha   90.00
_cell.angle_beta   90.00
_cell.angle_gamma   90.00
#
_symmetry.space_group_name_H-M   'P 1'
#
loop_
_entity.id
_entity.type
_entity.pdbx_description
1 polymer ?
#
loop_
_entity_poly.entity_id
_entity_poly.type
_entity_poly.pdbx_seq_one_letter_code
_entity_poly.pdbx_strand_id
1 'polypeptide(L)'
;PRSSQKSPFPAEDRNSDYLPKLESMFTEDHLFYEEEGWYGFSDYVTIGEPYSESGFTPRAVAIHWTYEPIVGSPIMIRHFTSFSNHDSTADVGGKFLEAAGKLVSFLDAEGIHTHASEVMRTHFYDGTYPGLGIVKKLSVQNHLELVSGILSRS
;
A
#
# COMPACT_ATOMS: atom_id res chain seq x y z
N PRO A 1 14.11 0.33 -28.87
CA PRO A 1 14.14 -0.66 -27.78
C PRO A 1 13.05 -0.34 -26.74
N ARG A 2 11.93 -1.08 -26.76
CA ARG A 2 10.93 -0.96 -25.69
C ARG A 2 11.48 -1.70 -24.47
N SER A 3 12.07 -0.99 -23.52
CA SER A 3 12.23 -1.54 -22.18
C SER A 3 10.84 -1.81 -21.65
N SER A 4 10.55 -3.08 -21.35
CA SER A 4 9.35 -3.42 -20.57
C SER A 4 9.54 -2.80 -19.20
N GLN A 5 8.90 -1.67 -18.93
CA GLN A 5 8.86 -1.08 -17.59
C GLN A 5 8.12 -2.07 -16.70
N LYS A 6 8.88 -2.85 -15.91
CA LYS A 6 8.35 -3.79 -14.94
C LYS A 6 7.77 -2.96 -13.80
N SER A 7 6.56 -3.27 -13.34
CA SER A 7 5.95 -2.50 -12.26
C SER A 7 6.83 -2.53 -11.00
N PRO A 8 7.02 -1.40 -10.31
CA PRO A 8 7.81 -1.32 -9.07
C PRO A 8 7.19 -2.09 -7.89
N PHE A 9 5.90 -2.44 -7.98
CA PHE A 9 5.22 -3.13 -6.90
C PHE A 9 5.69 -4.60 -6.77
N PRO A 10 6.09 -5.03 -5.57
CA PRO A 10 6.54 -6.40 -5.31
C PRO A 10 5.31 -7.33 -5.18
N ALA A 11 4.75 -7.74 -6.32
CA ALA A 11 3.61 -8.65 -6.34
C ALA A 11 3.96 -10.04 -5.79
N GLU A 12 3.06 -10.60 -4.96
CA GLU A 12 3.12 -11.98 -4.47
C GLU A 12 1.88 -12.75 -4.92
N ASP A 13 1.99 -14.08 -5.01
CA ASP A 13 0.91 -14.96 -5.46
C ASP A 13 -0.31 -14.91 -4.51
N ARG A 14 -0.09 -14.67 -3.20
CA ARG A 14 -1.15 -14.59 -2.19
C ARG A 14 -0.86 -13.52 -1.15
N ASN A 15 -1.91 -12.92 -0.60
CA ASN A 15 -1.79 -11.91 0.48
C ASN A 15 -0.99 -12.41 1.69
N SER A 16 -1.11 -13.70 2.05
CA SER A 16 -0.37 -14.30 3.18
C SER A 16 1.14 -14.34 2.96
N ASP A 17 1.59 -14.36 1.70
CA ASP A 17 3.01 -14.48 1.37
C ASP A 17 3.77 -13.16 1.65
N TYR A 18 3.04 -12.07 1.94
CA TYR A 18 3.59 -10.83 2.48
C TYR A 18 3.89 -10.87 4.00
N LEU A 19 3.40 -11.85 4.76
CA LEU A 19 3.67 -11.95 6.20
C LEU A 19 5.17 -11.93 6.57
N PRO A 20 6.07 -12.67 5.87
CA PRO A 20 7.51 -12.57 6.09
C PRO A 20 8.16 -11.34 5.40
N LYS A 21 7.45 -10.63 4.52
CA LYS A 21 7.94 -9.52 3.70
C LYS A 21 7.24 -8.22 4.08
N LEU A 22 7.58 -7.71 5.26
CA LEU A 22 6.92 -6.52 5.83
C LEU A 22 7.14 -5.26 5.00
N GLU A 23 8.26 -5.17 4.27
CA GLU A 23 8.66 -3.97 3.53
C GLU A 23 9.46 -4.32 2.28
N SER A 24 9.40 -3.44 1.29
CA SER A 24 10.16 -3.53 0.05
C SER A 24 10.42 -2.13 -0.52
N MET A 25 11.47 -1.99 -1.33
CA MET A 25 11.67 -0.76 -2.10
C MET A 25 10.58 -0.65 -3.16
N PHE A 26 9.96 0.53 -3.27
CA PHE A 26 8.97 0.80 -4.31
C PHE A 26 9.66 1.44 -5.51
N THR A 27 10.19 2.66 -5.34
CA THR A 27 10.91 3.35 -6.41
C THR A 27 11.97 4.29 -5.86
N GLU A 28 13.02 4.49 -6.64
CA GLU A 28 14.02 5.55 -6.45
C GLU A 28 13.98 6.57 -7.61
N ASP A 29 13.05 6.43 -8.56
CA ASP A 29 13.00 7.24 -9.79
C ASP A 29 12.85 8.74 -9.50
N HIS A 30 12.17 9.11 -8.41
CA HIS A 30 12.03 10.51 -7.97
C HIS A 30 13.33 11.14 -7.45
N LEU A 31 14.40 10.36 -7.26
CA LEU A 31 15.71 10.89 -6.89
C LEU A 31 16.54 11.33 -8.11
N PHE A 32 16.20 10.83 -9.30
CA PHE A 32 17.00 11.01 -10.52
C PHE A 32 16.25 11.76 -11.64
N TYR A 33 15.00 12.20 -11.40
CA TYR A 33 14.17 12.80 -12.46
C TYR A 33 14.72 14.10 -13.05
N GLU A 34 15.47 14.90 -12.28
CA GLU A 34 16.05 16.18 -12.74
C GLU A 34 17.24 15.99 -13.68
N GLU A 35 18.08 14.97 -13.46
CA GLU A 35 19.27 14.71 -14.30
C GLU A 35 18.90 14.08 -15.65
N GLU A 36 17.75 13.40 -15.73
CA GLU A 36 17.33 12.72 -16.95
C GLU A 36 16.29 13.51 -17.80
N GLY A 37 15.84 14.68 -17.34
CA GLY A 37 14.98 15.57 -18.14
C GLY A 37 13.53 15.10 -18.33
N TRP A 38 13.01 14.26 -17.42
CA TRP A 38 11.65 13.73 -17.50
C TRP A 38 10.66 14.54 -16.65
N TYR A 39 9.47 14.79 -17.20
CA TYR A 39 8.36 15.52 -16.53
C TYR A 39 7.35 14.58 -15.83
N GLY A 40 7.78 13.41 -15.36
CA GLY A 40 6.94 12.49 -14.58
C GLY A 40 7.34 11.02 -14.67
N PHE A 41 7.06 10.27 -13.61
CA PHE A 41 7.23 8.81 -13.51
C PHE A 41 5.85 8.13 -13.39
N SER A 42 5.71 6.94 -13.98
CA SER A 42 4.44 6.21 -14.06
C SER A 42 4.43 5.07 -13.03
N ASP A 43 4.08 5.41 -11.79
CA ASP A 43 3.88 4.41 -10.74
C ASP A 43 2.59 3.65 -10.96
N TYR A 44 2.69 2.54 -11.68
CA TYR A 44 1.66 1.51 -11.61
C TYR A 44 1.72 0.90 -10.22
N VAL A 45 0.85 1.37 -9.33
CA VAL A 45 0.41 0.64 -8.13
C VAL A 45 -0.23 -0.65 -8.65
N THR A 46 0.57 -1.68 -9.00
CA THR A 46 0.00 -2.90 -9.58
C THR A 46 -0.77 -3.61 -8.49
N ILE A 47 -2.07 -3.51 -8.67
CA ILE A 47 -3.12 -4.21 -7.99
C ILE A 47 -2.77 -5.70 -8.09
N GLY A 48 -2.43 -6.33 -6.97
CA GLY A 48 -2.39 -7.79 -6.88
C GLY A 48 -3.71 -8.38 -7.37
N GLU A 49 -3.61 -9.05 -8.53
CA GLU A 49 -4.53 -9.88 -9.32
C GLU A 49 -6.01 -9.46 -9.54
N PRO A 50 -6.60 -9.89 -10.67
CA PRO A 50 -8.01 -9.67 -10.98
C PRO A 50 -8.90 -10.35 -9.96
N TYR A 51 -10.10 -9.79 -9.78
CA TYR A 51 -11.23 -10.54 -9.26
C TYR A 51 -11.37 -11.85 -10.06
N SER A 52 -10.98 -12.96 -9.45
CA SER A 52 -11.22 -14.27 -10.02
C SER A 52 -12.68 -14.65 -9.76
N GLU A 53 -13.45 -14.80 -10.83
CA GLU A 53 -14.80 -15.40 -10.79
C GLU A 53 -14.77 -16.87 -10.30
N SER A 54 -13.58 -17.48 -10.14
CA SER A 54 -13.40 -18.79 -9.53
C SER A 54 -13.28 -18.71 -8.00
N GLY A 55 -14.31 -18.19 -7.32
CA GLY A 55 -14.71 -18.60 -5.95
C GLY A 55 -13.67 -18.68 -4.81
N PHE A 56 -12.46 -18.11 -4.93
CA PHE A 56 -11.45 -18.20 -3.87
C PHE A 56 -11.48 -16.93 -3.03
N THR A 57 -12.17 -16.99 -1.90
CA THR A 57 -12.21 -15.86 -0.98
C THR A 57 -10.82 -15.61 -0.39
N PRO A 58 -10.36 -14.37 -0.25
CA PRO A 58 -9.05 -14.07 0.32
C PRO A 58 -8.89 -14.68 1.71
N ARG A 59 -7.87 -15.52 1.89
CA ARG A 59 -7.55 -16.10 3.20
C ARG A 59 -6.99 -15.05 4.17
N ALA A 60 -6.40 -13.98 3.64
CA ALA A 60 -5.87 -12.84 4.39
C ALA A 60 -6.20 -11.52 3.67
N VAL A 61 -6.32 -10.43 4.42
CA VAL A 61 -6.34 -9.06 3.89
C VAL A 61 -4.93 -8.50 3.97
N ALA A 62 -4.44 -7.90 2.88
CA ALA A 62 -3.20 -7.14 2.86
C ALA A 62 -3.49 -5.68 2.48
N ILE A 63 -2.89 -4.74 3.21
CA ILE A 63 -2.90 -3.32 2.91
C ILE A 63 -1.47 -2.93 2.56
N HIS A 64 -1.30 -2.29 1.41
CA HIS A 64 -0.01 -1.81 0.94
C HIS A 64 0.05 -0.31 1.08
N TRP A 65 1.10 0.21 1.71
CA TRP A 65 1.22 1.63 2.00
C TRP A 65 2.60 2.13 1.61
N THR A 66 2.65 3.12 0.73
CA THR A 66 3.89 3.78 0.34
C THR A 66 4.23 4.90 1.32
N TYR A 67 5.52 5.07 1.58
CA TYR A 67 6.02 6.13 2.44
C TYR A 67 7.48 6.47 2.07
N GLU A 68 7.93 7.66 2.46
CA GLU A 68 9.31 8.10 2.36
C GLU A 68 9.92 8.02 3.77
N PRO A 69 10.82 7.06 4.06
CA PRO A 69 11.38 6.90 5.42
C PRO A 69 12.15 8.12 5.90
N ILE A 70 12.91 8.76 5.01
CA ILE A 70 13.69 9.96 5.30
C ILE A 70 13.55 10.89 4.09
N VAL A 71 13.38 12.19 4.31
CA VAL A 71 13.28 13.16 3.21
C VAL A 71 14.44 13.01 2.23
N GLY A 72 14.13 12.81 0.95
CA GLY A 72 15.12 12.59 -0.11
C GLY A 72 15.63 11.14 -0.21
N SER A 73 15.01 10.19 0.48
CA SER A 73 15.28 8.76 0.32
C SER A 73 14.37 8.13 -0.75
N PRO A 74 14.66 6.89 -1.18
CA PRO A 74 13.73 6.11 -1.99
C PRO A 74 12.34 6.01 -1.34
N ILE A 75 11.30 5.90 -2.15
CA ILE A 75 9.95 5.59 -1.68
C ILE A 75 9.93 4.09 -1.39
N MET A 76 9.51 3.75 -0.17
CA MET A 76 9.34 2.38 0.28
C MET A 76 7.86 2.01 0.26
N ILE A 77 7.58 0.71 0.19
CA ILE A 77 6.24 0.16 0.37
C ILE A 77 6.24 -0.84 1.52
N ARG A 78 5.30 -0.65 2.45
CA ARG A 78 5.10 -1.54 3.59
C ARG A 78 3.82 -2.35 3.42
N HIS A 79 3.86 -3.62 3.82
CA HIS A 79 2.79 -4.59 3.67
C HIS A 79 2.19 -4.94 5.04
N PHE A 80 0.93 -4.61 5.24
CA PHE A 80 0.18 -4.90 6.46
C PHE A 80 -0.81 -6.02 6.20
N THR A 81 -0.43 -7.24 6.58
CA THR A 81 -1.24 -8.43 6.34
C THR A 81 -1.92 -8.91 7.62
N SER A 82 -3.21 -9.26 7.53
CA SER A 82 -3.95 -9.92 8.62
C SER A 82 -3.31 -11.26 8.97
N PHE A 83 -3.22 -11.60 10.26
CA PHE A 83 -2.56 -12.83 10.69
C PHE A 83 -3.54 -13.95 11.02
N SER A 84 -4.79 -13.64 11.42
CA SER A 84 -5.68 -14.69 11.92
C SER A 84 -5.88 -15.83 10.94
N ASN A 85 -5.42 -17.02 11.34
CA ASN A 85 -5.82 -18.32 10.80
C ASN A 85 -7.27 -18.60 11.21
N HIS A 86 -8.20 -17.72 10.81
CA HIS A 86 -9.57 -18.14 10.68
C HIS A 86 -9.64 -18.91 9.37
N ASP A 87 -9.68 -20.23 9.49
CA ASP A 87 -9.98 -21.20 8.41
C ASP A 87 -11.26 -20.87 7.62
N SER A 88 -12.01 -19.85 8.06
CA SER A 88 -13.14 -19.30 7.33
C SER A 88 -12.76 -18.09 6.47
N THR A 89 -13.35 -18.09 5.30
CA THR A 89 -13.43 -16.99 4.35
C THR A 89 -14.42 -15.89 4.78
N ALA A 90 -15.06 -16.06 5.94
CA ALA A 90 -16.27 -15.32 6.33
C ALA A 90 -15.99 -13.96 6.99
N ASP A 91 -14.83 -13.76 7.62
CA ASP A 91 -14.56 -12.54 8.40
C ASP A 91 -13.54 -11.61 7.73
N VAL A 92 -13.94 -11.00 6.60
CA VAL A 92 -13.11 -10.01 5.91
C VAL A 92 -12.98 -8.72 6.72
N GLY A 93 -14.02 -8.35 7.49
CA GLY A 93 -14.03 -7.15 8.32
C GLY A 93 -13.03 -7.22 9.48
N GLY A 94 -13.02 -8.32 10.24
CA GLY A 94 -12.04 -8.56 11.29
C GLY A 94 -10.60 -8.61 10.76
N LYS A 95 -10.38 -9.32 9.64
CA LYS A 95 -9.07 -9.35 8.96
C LYS A 95 -8.62 -7.97 8.51
N PHE A 96 -9.54 -7.15 8.00
CA PHE A 96 -9.25 -5.76 7.70
C PHE A 96 -8.82 -4.99 8.96
N LEU A 97 -9.56 -5.09 10.07
CA LEU A 97 -9.24 -4.37 11.30
C LEU A 97 -7.87 -4.78 11.88
N GLU A 98 -7.48 -6.05 11.75
CA GLU A 98 -6.12 -6.49 12.10
C GLU A 98 -5.04 -5.81 11.25
N ALA A 99 -5.22 -5.81 9.92
CA ALA A 99 -4.28 -5.17 9.00
C ALA A 99 -4.25 -3.65 9.21
N ALA A 100 -5.41 -3.02 9.37
CA ALA A 100 -5.57 -1.59 9.60
C ALA A 100 -4.94 -1.16 10.93
N GLY A 101 -5.07 -1.96 12.00
CA GLY A 101 -4.41 -1.67 13.27
C GLY A 101 -2.89 -1.65 13.16
N LYS A 102 -2.30 -2.58 12.38
CA LYS A 102 -0.86 -2.57 12.09
C LYS A 102 -0.45 -1.34 11.28
N LEU A 103 -1.26 -0.96 10.29
CA LEU A 103 -1.05 0.26 9.51
C LEU A 103 -1.10 1.50 10.41
N VAL A 104 -2.16 1.68 11.20
CA VAL A 104 -2.32 2.85 12.09
C VAL A 104 -1.16 2.96 13.07
N SER A 105 -0.75 1.85 13.69
CA SER A 105 0.41 1.83 14.59
C SER A 105 1.69 2.32 13.89
N PHE A 106 1.91 1.91 12.64
CA PHE A 106 3.03 2.37 11.83
C PHE A 106 2.92 3.86 11.48
N LEU A 107 1.75 4.30 11.01
CA LEU A 107 1.51 5.70 10.65
C LEU A 107 1.74 6.63 11.84
N ASP A 108 1.33 6.22 13.05
CA ASP A 108 1.53 6.99 14.28
C ASP A 108 3.02 7.03 14.69
N ALA A 109 3.74 5.92 14.52
CA ALA A 109 5.17 5.86 14.81
C ALA A 109 6.01 6.72 13.85
N GLU A 110 5.66 6.76 12.57
CA GLU A 110 6.34 7.54 11.54
C GLU A 110 5.82 9.00 11.44
N GLY A 111 4.75 9.36 12.18
CA GLY A 111 4.15 10.68 12.10
C GLY A 111 3.54 11.03 10.74
N ILE A 112 2.99 10.03 10.03
CA ILE A 112 2.41 10.20 8.69
C ILE A 112 0.95 10.66 8.80
N HIS A 113 0.64 11.78 8.14
CA HIS A 113 -0.67 12.45 8.15
C HIS A 113 -1.10 12.90 6.75
N THR A 114 -1.40 11.93 5.87
CA THR A 114 -2.11 12.18 4.61
C THR A 114 -3.62 12.13 4.85
N HIS A 115 -4.43 12.73 3.97
CA HIS A 115 -5.87 12.59 4.05
C HIS A 115 -6.27 11.11 4.04
N ALA A 116 -5.66 10.31 3.17
CA ALA A 116 -5.88 8.87 3.13
C ALA A 116 -5.53 8.16 4.46
N SER A 117 -4.43 8.55 5.13
CA SER A 117 -4.06 7.96 6.43
C SER A 117 -5.07 8.28 7.52
N GLU A 118 -5.63 9.50 7.54
CA GLU A 118 -6.67 9.89 8.50
C GLU A 118 -8.00 9.15 8.28
N VAL A 119 -8.37 8.91 7.02
CA VAL A 119 -9.54 8.08 6.71
C VAL A 119 -9.33 6.63 7.15
N MET A 120 -8.13 6.07 6.95
CA MET A 120 -7.79 4.72 7.45
C MET A 120 -7.83 4.64 8.98
N ARG A 121 -7.33 5.67 9.68
CA ARG A 121 -7.45 5.79 11.15
C ARG A 121 -8.91 5.80 11.58
N THR A 122 -9.75 6.58 10.93
CA THR A 122 -11.20 6.66 11.21
C THR A 122 -11.85 5.28 11.11
N HIS A 123 -11.62 4.55 10.01
CA HIS A 123 -12.15 3.20 9.85
C HIS A 123 -11.69 2.23 10.93
N PHE A 124 -10.42 2.29 11.33
CA PHE A 124 -9.88 1.45 12.40
C PHE A 124 -10.52 1.76 13.75
N TYR A 125 -10.56 3.02 14.16
CA TYR A 125 -11.10 3.41 15.47
C TYR A 125 -12.61 3.22 15.58
N ASP A 126 -13.35 3.44 14.50
CA ASP A 126 -14.79 3.19 14.45
C ASP A 126 -15.14 1.71 14.30
N GLY A 127 -14.14 0.84 14.09
CA GLY A 127 -14.35 -0.60 13.85
C GLY A 127 -15.11 -0.89 12.55
N THR A 128 -15.01 -0.01 11.55
CA THR A 128 -15.77 -0.10 10.30
C THR A 128 -14.92 -0.64 9.16
N TYR A 129 -15.50 -1.54 8.37
CA TYR A 129 -14.87 -2.06 7.17
C TYR A 129 -15.48 -1.41 5.91
N PRO A 130 -14.72 -0.60 5.15
CA PRO A 130 -15.26 0.13 4.00
C PRO A 130 -15.31 -0.69 2.69
N GLY A 131 -14.90 -1.95 2.72
CA GLY A 131 -14.76 -2.78 1.52
C GLY A 131 -13.38 -2.68 0.87
N LEU A 132 -12.90 -3.78 0.25
CA LEU A 132 -11.55 -3.86 -0.34
C LEU A 132 -11.30 -2.78 -1.40
N GLY A 133 -12.33 -2.39 -2.16
CA GLY A 133 -12.21 -1.36 -3.19
C GLY A 133 -11.86 0.01 -2.62
N ILE A 134 -12.45 0.38 -1.48
CA ILE A 134 -12.15 1.65 -0.80
C ILE A 134 -10.76 1.61 -0.16
N VAL A 135 -10.39 0.48 0.47
CA VAL A 135 -9.03 0.30 1.01
C VAL A 135 -7.97 0.50 -0.08
N LYS A 136 -8.16 -0.12 -1.25
CA LYS A 136 -7.26 0.06 -2.40
C LYS A 136 -7.22 1.52 -2.88
N LYS A 137 -8.38 2.18 -2.95
CA LYS A 137 -8.46 3.60 -3.31
C LYS A 137 -7.65 4.48 -2.36
N LEU A 138 -7.73 4.22 -1.05
CA LEU A 138 -6.99 4.97 -0.04
C LEU A 138 -5.48 4.74 -0.15
N SER A 139 -5.01 3.52 -0.40
CA SER A 139 -3.59 3.25 -0.68
C SER A 139 -3.06 4.04 -1.88
N VAL A 140 -3.83 4.08 -2.98
CA VAL A 140 -3.48 4.87 -4.17
C VAL A 140 -3.49 6.37 -3.86
N GLN A 141 -4.50 6.84 -3.13
CA GLN A 141 -4.59 8.24 -2.75
C GLN A 141 -3.40 8.66 -1.88
N ASN A 142 -3.03 7.88 -0.87
CA ASN A 142 -1.84 8.13 -0.06
C ASN A 142 -0.58 8.26 -0.92
N HIS A 143 -0.41 7.36 -1.89
CA HIS A 143 0.74 7.40 -2.78
C HIS A 143 0.80 8.69 -3.60
N LEU A 144 -0.34 9.16 -4.13
CA LEU A 144 -0.42 10.43 -4.85
C LEU A 144 -0.13 11.63 -3.94
N GLU A 145 -0.64 11.61 -2.70
CA GLU A 145 -0.35 12.65 -1.70
C GLU A 145 1.13 12.68 -1.33
N LEU A 146 1.77 11.52 -1.16
CA LEU A 146 3.20 11.38 -0.91
C LEU A 146 4.03 11.96 -2.06
N VAL A 147 3.76 11.55 -3.30
CA VAL A 147 4.49 12.02 -4.49
C VAL A 147 4.32 13.53 -4.67
N SER A 148 3.09 14.04 -4.52
CA SER A 148 2.84 15.49 -4.57
C SER A 148 3.60 16.24 -3.48
N GLY A 149 3.72 15.65 -2.28
CA GLY A 149 4.52 16.21 -1.19
C GLY A 149 6.02 16.23 -1.51
N ILE A 150 6.55 15.17 -2.13
CA ILE A 150 7.96 15.13 -2.57
C ILE A 150 8.21 16.21 -3.62
N LEU A 151 7.41 16.26 -4.70
CA LEU A 151 7.60 17.19 -5.82
C LEU A 151 7.41 18.68 -5.46
N SER A 152 6.73 18.98 -4.35
CA SER A 152 6.57 20.36 -3.85
C SER A 152 7.69 20.82 -2.91
N ARG A 153 8.55 19.89 -2.47
CA ARG A 153 9.72 20.15 -1.62
C ARG A 153 11.03 20.20 -2.41
N SER A 154 11.05 19.59 -3.60
CA SER A 154 12.10 19.72 -4.62
C SER A 154 12.14 21.13 -5.19
#